data_AF-A0A2E9XCA2-F1
#
_entry.id   AF-A0A2E9XCA2-F1
#
_cell.length_a   1.000
_cell.length_b   1.000
_cell.length_c   1.000
_cell.angle_alpha   90.00
_cell.angle_beta   90.00
_cell.angle_gamma   90.00
#
_symmetry.space_group_name_H-M   'P 1'
#
loop_
_entity.id
_entity.type
_entity.pdbx_description
1 polymer ?
#
loop_
_entity_poly.entity_id
_entity_poly.type
_entity_poly.pdbx_seq_one_letter_code
_entity_poly.pdbx_strand_id
1 'polypeptide(L)'
;MRSRALGVLMRISMAPSVDQIRSAAALAHSTASLSLKIICMDGTEVIVGHGNEARVNPCHFRKLIGDEDFTARGIELISSLVVIGASRVLGPGLMCVENQGLEHYRFVTMLDLDDVMSILENCVEDDEEEVFEVSLLVDEVLDAVLISATGSGSRSFIEERALTLFEACVLAEIDRDLTKISDLKSSL
;
A
#
# COMPACT_ATOMS: atom_id res chain seq x y z
N MET A 1 4.17 20.44 -24.71
CA MET A 1 4.10 18.98 -24.96
C MET A 1 2.95 18.44 -24.12
N ARG A 2 1.90 17.89 -24.74
CA ARG A 2 0.76 17.26 -24.07
C ARG A 2 0.87 15.75 -24.21
N SER A 3 0.25 15.02 -23.26
CA SER A 3 -0.07 13.57 -23.27
C SER A 3 1.03 12.69 -22.66
N ARG A 4 0.84 11.84 -21.64
CA ARG A 4 -0.31 11.35 -20.86
C ARG A 4 0.29 10.72 -19.58
N ALA A 5 0.02 11.23 -18.40
CA ALA A 5 0.05 10.37 -17.21
C ALA A 5 -1.31 9.66 -17.19
N LEU A 6 -1.43 8.57 -17.94
CA LEU A 6 -2.46 7.57 -17.68
C LEU A 6 -2.09 6.96 -16.34
N GLY A 7 -2.46 7.65 -15.25
CA GLY A 7 -2.29 7.13 -13.90
C GLY A 7 -3.05 5.82 -13.86
N VAL A 8 -2.35 4.75 -13.53
CA VAL A 8 -3.01 3.48 -13.28
C VAL A 8 -3.83 3.65 -12.01
N LEU A 9 -5.15 3.53 -12.13
CA LEU A 9 -6.11 3.78 -11.06
C LEU A 9 -6.36 2.45 -10.35
N MET A 10 -5.82 2.26 -9.15
CA MET A 10 -6.33 1.24 -8.25
C MET A 10 -7.54 1.81 -7.53
N ARG A 11 -8.74 1.37 -7.91
CA ARG A 11 -9.98 1.80 -7.25
C ARG A 11 -10.38 0.78 -6.19
N ILE A 12 -10.35 1.20 -4.92
CA ILE A 12 -11.05 0.46 -3.85
C ILE A 12 -12.51 0.93 -3.91
N SER A 13 -13.40 0.04 -4.33
CA SER A 13 -14.82 0.33 -4.52
C SER A 13 -15.61 -0.18 -3.32
N MET A 14 -16.59 0.60 -2.84
CA MET A 14 -17.28 0.49 -1.53
C MET A 14 -16.52 1.18 -0.39
N ALA A 15 -17.24 1.55 0.68
CA ALA A 15 -16.67 2.21 1.86
C ALA A 15 -15.43 1.43 2.33
N PRO A 16 -14.22 1.98 2.16
CA PRO A 16 -12.99 1.25 2.41
C PRO A 16 -12.82 1.02 3.91
N SER A 17 -12.23 -0.12 4.28
CA SER A 17 -11.89 -0.38 5.69
C SER A 17 -10.84 0.62 6.19
N VAL A 18 -10.73 0.76 7.50
CA VAL A 18 -9.68 1.57 8.14
C VAL A 18 -8.30 1.16 7.63
N ASP A 19 -8.02 -0.13 7.61
CA ASP A 19 -6.75 -0.69 7.15
C ASP A 19 -6.47 -0.37 5.68
N GLN A 20 -7.49 -0.43 4.81
CA GLN A 20 -7.34 -0.03 3.40
C GLN A 20 -6.98 1.45 3.26
N ILE A 21 -7.54 2.33 4.10
CA ILE A 21 -7.22 3.76 4.09
C ILE A 21 -5.82 4.01 4.66
N ARG A 22 -5.45 3.31 5.74
CA ARG A 22 -4.11 3.37 6.34
C ARG A 22 -3.05 2.92 5.34
N SER A 23 -3.23 1.77 4.69
CA SER A 23 -2.32 1.28 3.66
C SER A 23 -2.18 2.26 2.49
N ALA A 24 -3.28 2.82 2.00
CA ALA A 24 -3.24 3.82 0.93
C ALA A 24 -2.55 5.13 1.36
N ALA A 25 -2.75 5.56 2.61
CA ALA A 25 -2.10 6.74 3.17
C ALA A 25 -0.59 6.53 3.36
N ALA A 26 -0.18 5.37 3.90
CA ALA A 26 1.22 4.99 4.06
C ALA A 26 1.94 4.93 2.71
N LEU A 27 1.29 4.37 1.68
CA LEU A 27 1.85 4.28 0.34
C LEU A 27 2.03 5.66 -0.31
N ALA A 28 1.02 6.53 -0.20
CA ALA A 28 1.10 7.90 -0.71
C ALA A 28 2.10 8.78 0.07
N HIS A 29 2.30 8.50 1.37
CA HIS A 29 3.29 9.21 2.19
C HIS A 29 4.74 8.82 1.87
N SER A 30 4.97 7.52 1.67
CA SER A 30 6.31 6.96 1.45
C SER A 30 6.80 7.07 0.01
N THR A 31 5.90 7.36 -0.93
CA THR A 31 6.22 7.38 -2.37
C THR A 31 5.82 8.71 -3.00
N ALA A 32 6.80 9.59 -3.20
CA ALA A 32 6.56 10.97 -3.64
C ALA A 32 5.83 11.10 -5.00
N SER A 33 5.99 10.12 -5.89
CA SER A 33 5.30 10.06 -7.19
C SER A 33 3.84 9.62 -7.09
N LEU A 34 3.42 9.07 -5.94
CA LEU A 34 2.05 8.64 -5.69
C LEU A 34 1.23 9.75 -5.06
N SER A 35 -0.06 9.75 -5.39
CA SER A 35 -1.07 10.60 -4.77
C SER A 35 -2.32 9.76 -4.51
N LEU A 36 -3.01 10.09 -3.43
CA LEU A 36 -4.27 9.46 -3.05
C LEU A 36 -5.42 10.41 -3.36
N LYS A 37 -6.31 9.98 -4.24
CA LYS A 37 -7.59 10.65 -4.50
C LYS A 37 -8.66 10.01 -3.63
N ILE A 38 -9.23 10.81 -2.74
CA ILE A 38 -10.32 10.44 -1.84
C ILE A 38 -11.61 10.97 -2.45
N ILE A 39 -12.62 10.12 -2.55
CA ILE A 39 -13.96 10.48 -3.00
C ILE A 39 -14.88 10.33 -1.80
N CYS A 40 -15.45 11.43 -1.34
CA CYS A 40 -16.37 11.46 -0.22
C CYS A 40 -17.78 11.00 -0.63
N MET A 41 -18.63 10.67 0.35
CA MET A 41 -20.02 10.24 0.13
C MET A 41 -20.89 11.31 -0.56
N ASP A 42 -20.57 12.59 -0.39
CA ASP A 42 -21.22 13.71 -1.06
C ASP A 42 -20.71 13.95 -2.50
N GLY A 43 -19.76 13.13 -2.97
CA GLY A 43 -19.10 13.26 -4.26
C GLY A 43 -17.93 14.24 -4.28
N THR A 44 -17.59 14.87 -3.14
CA THR A 44 -16.42 15.74 -3.05
C THR A 44 -15.14 14.95 -3.27
N GLU A 45 -14.24 15.48 -4.09
CA GLU A 45 -12.93 14.88 -4.36
C GLU A 45 -11.80 15.66 -3.68
N VAL A 46 -10.93 14.94 -2.98
CA VAL A 46 -9.75 15.48 -2.30
C VAL A 46 -8.52 14.74 -2.77
N ILE A 47 -7.50 15.47 -3.21
CA ILE A 47 -6.20 14.89 -3.59
C ILE A 47 -5.23 15.12 -2.43
N VAL A 48 -4.67 14.02 -1.94
CA VAL A 48 -3.57 13.96 -0.98
C VAL A 48 -2.29 13.61 -1.77
N GLY A 49 -1.26 14.44 -1.73
CA GLY A 49 -0.06 14.23 -2.55
C GLY A 49 1.04 15.27 -2.34
N HIS A 50 2.21 15.03 -2.91
CA HIS A 50 3.37 15.93 -2.78
C HIS A 50 3.38 17.07 -3.82
N GLY A 51 2.54 17.00 -4.84
CA GLY A 51 2.49 17.96 -5.95
C GLY A 51 1.57 19.16 -5.71
N ASN A 52 1.65 20.15 -6.61
CA ASN A 52 0.88 21.40 -6.53
C ASN A 52 -0.65 21.20 -6.66
N GLU A 53 -1.09 20.08 -7.21
CA GLU A 53 -2.52 19.74 -7.35
C GLU A 53 -3.11 19.14 -6.06
N ALA A 54 -2.26 18.80 -5.08
CA ALA A 54 -2.71 18.25 -3.81
C ALA A 54 -3.32 19.33 -2.93
N ARG A 55 -4.49 19.03 -2.37
CA ARG A 55 -5.15 19.86 -1.34
C ARG A 55 -4.61 19.58 0.05
N VAL A 56 -4.09 18.37 0.27
CA VAL A 56 -3.61 17.90 1.56
C VAL A 56 -2.23 17.26 1.38
N ASN A 57 -1.30 17.58 2.28
CA ASN A 57 0.01 16.94 2.31
C ASN A 57 -0.11 15.50 2.88
N PRO A 58 0.56 14.49 2.29
CA PRO A 58 0.51 13.10 2.76
C PRO A 58 0.93 12.90 4.22
N CYS A 59 1.90 13.68 4.72
CA CYS A 59 2.29 13.61 6.12
C CYS A 59 1.17 14.09 7.06
N HIS A 60 0.43 15.15 6.67
CA HIS A 60 -0.72 15.61 7.46
C HIS A 60 -1.86 14.61 7.41
N PHE A 61 -2.16 14.05 6.23
CA PHE A 61 -3.20 13.04 6.08
C PHE A 61 -2.87 11.76 6.87
N ARG A 62 -1.62 11.29 6.80
CA ARG A 62 -1.10 10.18 7.61
C ARG A 62 -1.36 10.39 9.10
N LYS A 63 -0.99 11.56 9.63
CA LYS A 63 -1.25 11.88 11.05
C LYS A 63 -2.74 11.91 11.39
N LEU A 64 -3.57 12.42 10.48
CA LEU A 64 -5.02 12.48 10.66
C LEU A 64 -5.66 11.09 10.71
N ILE A 65 -5.21 10.15 9.87
CA ILE A 65 -5.72 8.77 9.85
C ILE A 65 -5.09 7.89 10.95
N GLY A 66 -3.93 8.28 11.48
CA GLY A 66 -3.36 7.66 12.69
C GLY A 66 -4.11 8.03 13.97
N ASP A 67 -4.89 9.12 13.95
CA ASP A 67 -5.71 9.54 15.08
C ASP A 67 -6.98 8.66 15.18
N GLU A 68 -7.14 7.96 16.30
CA GLU A 68 -8.27 7.06 16.55
C GLU A 68 -9.63 7.79 16.52
N ASP A 69 -9.70 9.04 16.99
CA ASP A 69 -10.92 9.83 17.03
C ASP A 69 -11.41 10.20 15.62
N PHE A 70 -10.47 10.55 14.74
CA PHE A 70 -10.79 10.81 13.33
C PHE A 70 -11.12 9.51 12.60
N THR A 71 -10.38 8.43 12.88
CA THR A 71 -10.63 7.10 12.30
C THR A 71 -12.05 6.63 12.58
N ALA A 72 -12.56 6.87 13.79
CA ALA A 72 -13.90 6.45 14.20
C ALA A 72 -15.06 7.21 13.54
N ARG A 73 -14.84 8.42 12.99
CA ARG A 73 -15.94 9.31 12.52
C ARG A 73 -15.73 9.87 11.12
N GLY A 74 -14.48 10.16 10.76
CA GLY A 74 -14.11 10.78 9.49
C GLY A 74 -14.02 9.79 8.32
N ILE A 75 -13.70 8.52 8.61
CA ILE A 75 -13.57 7.48 7.60
C ILE A 75 -14.91 7.09 6.98
N GLU A 76 -15.99 7.14 7.76
CA GLU A 76 -17.35 6.85 7.27
C GLU A 76 -17.80 7.80 6.14
N LEU A 77 -17.15 8.96 6.02
CA LEU A 77 -17.41 9.93 4.97
C LEU A 77 -16.72 9.58 3.65
N ILE A 78 -15.83 8.59 3.63
CA ILE A 78 -15.08 8.17 2.44
C ILE A 78 -15.88 7.10 1.68
N SER A 79 -16.31 7.43 0.46
CA SER A 79 -17.02 6.53 -0.43
C SER A 79 -16.07 5.56 -1.14
N SER A 80 -14.94 6.08 -1.62
CA SER A 80 -13.92 5.29 -2.28
C SER A 80 -12.60 6.04 -2.30
N LEU A 81 -11.53 5.30 -2.57
CA LEU A 81 -10.18 5.85 -2.69
C LEU A 81 -9.49 5.30 -3.92
N VAL A 82 -8.60 6.12 -4.47
CA VAL A 82 -7.85 5.79 -5.67
C VAL A 82 -6.40 6.25 -5.52
N VAL A 83 -5.47 5.32 -5.66
CA VAL A 83 -4.04 5.66 -5.75
C VAL A 83 -3.70 5.98 -7.20
N ILE A 84 -3.00 7.10 -7.40
CA ILE A 84 -2.64 7.67 -8.69
C ILE A 84 -1.12 7.85 -8.73
N GLY A 85 -0.52 7.71 -9.91
CA GLY A 85 0.89 8.02 -10.14
C GLY A 85 1.79 6.79 -10.26
N ALA A 86 1.24 5.59 -10.11
CA ALA A 86 1.95 4.35 -10.40
C ALA A 86 2.23 4.23 -11.91
N SER A 87 3.38 3.65 -12.27
CA SER A 87 3.69 3.33 -13.67
C SER A 87 2.87 2.12 -14.13
N ARG A 88 2.66 1.15 -13.25
CA ARG A 88 1.79 -0.03 -13.45
C ARG A 88 1.14 -0.47 -12.14
N VAL A 89 -0.01 -1.12 -12.22
CA VAL A 89 -0.66 -1.82 -11.10
C VAL A 89 -0.77 -3.29 -11.48
N LEU A 90 -0.29 -4.16 -10.61
CA LEU A 90 -0.16 -5.60 -10.86
C LEU A 90 -1.21 -6.40 -10.12
N GLY A 91 -1.77 -5.84 -9.05
CA GLY A 91 -2.86 -6.40 -8.30
C GLY A 91 -3.51 -5.34 -7.40
N PRO A 92 -4.53 -5.72 -6.61
CA PRO A 92 -5.15 -4.83 -5.65
C PRO A 92 -4.21 -4.50 -4.48
N GLY A 93 -3.23 -3.62 -4.70
CA GLY A 93 -2.32 -3.13 -3.67
C GLY A 93 -0.85 -3.16 -4.07
N LEU A 94 -0.50 -3.99 -5.06
CA LEU A 94 0.84 -4.08 -5.63
C LEU A 94 1.01 -3.12 -6.82
N MET A 95 1.92 -2.17 -6.67
CA MET A 95 2.17 -1.12 -7.64
C MET A 95 3.62 -1.10 -8.08
N CYS A 96 3.85 -0.96 -9.38
CA CYS A 96 5.15 -0.59 -9.89
C CYS A 96 5.25 0.94 -9.91
N VAL A 97 6.33 1.47 -9.34
CA VAL A 97 6.68 2.88 -9.40
C VAL A 97 8.09 3.02 -9.94
N GLU A 98 8.31 4.03 -10.78
CA GLU A 98 9.65 4.38 -11.23
C GLU A 98 10.26 5.39 -10.25
N ASN A 99 11.46 5.09 -9.76
CA ASN A 99 12.23 5.98 -8.90
C ASN A 99 13.67 6.03 -9.42
N GLN A 100 14.12 7.23 -9.82
CA GLN A 100 15.47 7.45 -10.34
C GLN A 100 15.87 6.52 -11.50
N GLY A 101 14.91 6.13 -12.34
CA GLY A 101 15.14 5.24 -13.50
C GLY A 101 15.13 3.75 -13.16
N LEU A 102 14.84 3.37 -11.92
CA LEU A 102 14.65 1.98 -11.49
C LEU A 102 13.17 1.70 -11.22
N GLU A 103 12.71 0.52 -11.62
CA GLU A 103 11.39 0.02 -11.25
C GLU A 103 11.44 -0.54 -9.82
N HIS A 104 10.51 -0.06 -8.99
CA HIS A 104 10.25 -0.59 -7.66
C HIS A 104 8.83 -1.13 -7.60
N TYR A 105 8.69 -2.35 -7.09
CA TYR A 105 7.41 -2.98 -6.82
C TYR A 105 7.08 -2.75 -5.36
N ARG A 106 6.03 -1.96 -5.09
CA ARG A 106 5.67 -1.47 -3.77
C ARG A 106 4.26 -1.85 -3.38
N PHE A 107 4.11 -2.21 -2.13
CA PHE A 107 2.82 -2.40 -1.48
C PHE A 107 2.97 -2.16 0.02
N VAL A 108 1.84 -2.03 0.72
CA VAL A 108 1.80 -1.86 2.17
C VAL A 108 1.03 -3.03 2.76
N THR A 109 1.54 -3.55 3.88
CA THR A 109 0.87 -4.53 4.71
C THR A 109 0.67 -3.98 6.12
N MET A 110 -0.39 -4.42 6.77
CA MET A 110 -0.72 -4.14 8.17
C MET A 110 -0.16 -5.20 9.13
N LEU A 111 0.60 -6.18 8.62
CA LEU A 111 1.36 -7.12 9.45
C LEU A 111 2.42 -6.37 10.25
N ASP A 112 2.83 -6.95 11.38
CA ASP A 112 4.00 -6.45 12.09
C ASP A 112 5.29 -6.79 11.34
N LEU A 113 6.39 -6.17 11.75
CA LEU A 113 7.67 -6.37 11.07
C LEU A 113 8.17 -7.81 11.19
N ASP A 114 7.90 -8.49 12.31
CA ASP A 114 8.40 -9.83 12.57
C ASP A 114 7.71 -10.86 11.66
N ASP A 115 6.40 -10.72 11.47
CA ASP A 115 5.61 -11.51 10.51
C ASP A 115 6.12 -11.30 9.08
N VAL A 116 6.38 -10.05 8.68
CA VAL A 116 6.92 -9.73 7.34
C VAL A 116 8.31 -10.34 7.14
N MET A 117 9.18 -10.28 8.14
CA MET A 117 10.50 -10.90 8.09
C MET A 117 10.41 -12.42 7.95
N SER A 118 9.52 -13.06 8.70
CA SER A 118 9.24 -14.49 8.57
C SER A 118 8.76 -14.87 7.16
N ILE A 119 7.89 -14.05 6.56
CA ILE A 119 7.44 -14.27 5.17
C ILE A 119 8.61 -14.13 4.20
N LEU A 120 9.47 -13.12 4.35
CA LEU A 120 10.63 -12.92 3.48
C LEU A 120 11.57 -14.11 3.49
N GLU A 121 11.87 -14.66 4.67
CA GLU A 121 12.71 -15.85 4.82
C GLU A 121 12.15 -17.08 4.08
N ASN A 122 10.83 -17.15 3.88
CA ASN A 122 10.15 -18.27 3.22
C ASN A 122 9.85 -18.01 1.73
N CYS A 123 9.81 -16.76 1.28
CA CYS A 123 9.44 -16.40 -0.09
C CYS A 123 10.63 -16.04 -0.99
N VAL A 124 11.76 -15.63 -0.39
CA VAL A 124 12.94 -15.22 -1.13
C VAL A 124 13.94 -16.36 -1.11
N GLU A 125 13.96 -17.13 -2.20
CA GLU A 125 15.06 -18.05 -2.49
C GLU A 125 16.13 -17.30 -3.28
N ASP A 126 17.38 -17.41 -2.85
CA ASP A 126 18.51 -16.84 -3.58
C ASP A 126 18.70 -17.56 -4.92
N ASP A 127 18.63 -16.80 -6.01
CA ASP A 127 19.13 -17.23 -7.33
C ASP A 127 20.53 -16.65 -7.52
N GLU A 128 21.50 -17.48 -7.93
CA GLU A 128 22.90 -17.05 -8.09
C GLU A 128 23.09 -16.05 -9.24
N GLU A 129 22.14 -15.96 -10.18
CA GLU A 129 22.26 -15.12 -11.38
C GLU A 129 21.40 -13.84 -11.36
N GLU A 130 20.28 -13.84 -10.63
CA GLU A 130 19.33 -12.72 -10.58
C GLU A 130 19.14 -12.20 -9.14
N VAL A 131 19.45 -10.91 -8.91
CA VAL A 131 19.32 -10.30 -7.58
C VAL A 131 17.90 -9.77 -7.37
N PHE A 132 17.28 -10.17 -6.26
CA PHE A 132 16.02 -9.62 -5.75
C PHE A 132 16.27 -8.94 -4.40
N GLU A 133 16.11 -7.62 -4.34
CA GLU A 133 16.34 -6.82 -3.14
C GLU A 133 15.00 -6.33 -2.59
N VAL A 134 14.78 -6.54 -1.29
CA VAL A 134 13.60 -6.01 -0.58
C VAL A 134 14.03 -5.01 0.48
N SER A 135 13.43 -3.84 0.45
CA SER A 135 13.55 -2.82 1.49
C SER A 135 12.24 -2.70 2.26
N LEU A 136 12.33 -2.64 3.58
CA LEU A 136 11.21 -2.46 4.49
C LEU A 136 11.25 -1.07 5.12
N LEU A 137 10.10 -0.43 5.22
CA LEU A 137 9.93 0.81 5.97
C LEU A 137 8.71 0.70 6.89
N VAL A 138 8.94 0.82 8.19
CA VAL A 138 7.88 0.80 9.20
C VAL A 138 7.28 2.20 9.34
N ASP A 139 5.96 2.27 9.23
CA ASP A 139 5.15 3.46 9.52
C ASP A 139 4.54 3.32 10.92
N GLU A 140 5.24 3.81 11.93
CA GLU A 140 4.80 3.79 13.34
C GLU A 140 3.54 4.61 13.63
N VAL A 141 3.09 5.48 12.70
CA VAL A 141 1.87 6.28 12.90
C VAL A 141 0.64 5.50 12.47
N LEU A 142 0.81 4.60 11.50
CA LEU A 142 -0.29 3.83 10.91
C LEU A 142 -0.19 2.34 11.26
N ASP A 143 0.83 1.92 12.02
CA ASP A 143 1.16 0.53 12.32
C ASP A 143 1.20 -0.33 11.05
N ALA A 144 1.95 0.14 10.04
CA ALA A 144 2.02 -0.49 8.74
C ALA A 144 3.47 -0.68 8.27
N VAL A 145 3.72 -1.69 7.45
CA VAL A 145 5.02 -1.94 6.82
C VAL A 145 4.90 -1.71 5.32
N LEU A 146 5.65 -0.75 4.81
CA LEU A 146 5.86 -0.59 3.38
C LEU A 146 6.95 -1.57 2.93
N ILE A 147 6.61 -2.35 1.91
CA ILE A 147 7.52 -3.26 1.24
C ILE A 147 7.85 -2.67 -0.12
N SER A 148 9.15 -2.57 -0.43
CA SER A 148 9.64 -2.09 -1.72
C SER A 148 10.67 -3.07 -2.27
N ALA A 149 10.30 -3.80 -3.32
CA ALA A 149 11.16 -4.74 -4.01
C ALA A 149 11.78 -4.13 -5.29
N THR A 150 13.03 -4.45 -5.56
CA THR A 150 13.76 -4.08 -6.77
C THR A 150 14.83 -5.15 -7.07
N GLY A 151 15.66 -4.97 -8.09
CA GLY A 151 16.67 -5.97 -8.43
C GLY A 151 17.39 -5.69 -9.74
N SER A 152 18.38 -6.53 -10.04
CA SER A 152 19.17 -6.46 -11.28
C SER A 152 18.86 -7.58 -12.29
N GLY A 153 17.91 -8.47 -11.97
CA GLY A 153 17.43 -9.53 -12.86
C GLY A 153 16.50 -9.06 -13.98
N SER A 154 15.95 -10.01 -14.71
CA SER A 154 14.90 -9.76 -15.68
C SER A 154 13.67 -9.15 -15.00
N ARG A 155 12.97 -8.27 -15.73
CA ARG A 155 11.74 -7.65 -15.22
C ARG A 155 10.71 -8.68 -14.77
N SER A 156 10.54 -9.76 -15.55
CA SER A 156 9.61 -10.84 -15.24
C SER A 156 9.97 -11.53 -13.92
N PHE A 157 11.25 -11.76 -13.66
CA PHE A 157 11.71 -12.35 -12.40
C PHE A 157 11.37 -11.48 -11.20
N ILE A 158 11.72 -10.17 -11.24
CA ILE A 158 11.45 -9.25 -10.13
C ILE A 158 9.94 -9.12 -9.90
N GLU A 159 9.17 -9.05 -10.98
CA GLU A 159 7.71 -8.96 -10.94
C GLU A 159 7.04 -10.18 -10.31
N GLU A 160 7.48 -11.37 -10.71
CA GLU A 160 6.98 -12.64 -10.17
C GLU A 160 7.30 -12.75 -8.67
N ARG A 161 8.55 -12.46 -8.27
CA ARG A 161 8.96 -12.49 -6.86
C ARG A 161 8.22 -11.45 -6.01
N ALA A 162 8.02 -10.24 -6.53
CA ALA A 162 7.24 -9.21 -5.85
C ALA A 162 5.76 -9.62 -5.70
N LEU A 163 5.19 -10.31 -6.70
CA LEU A 163 3.83 -10.84 -6.62
C LEU A 163 3.72 -11.96 -5.59
N THR A 164 4.65 -12.92 -5.58
CA THR A 164 4.70 -14.00 -4.58
C THR A 164 4.77 -13.44 -3.16
N LEU A 165 5.66 -12.46 -2.93
CA LEU A 165 5.79 -11.80 -1.63
C LEU A 165 4.51 -11.05 -1.23
N PHE A 166 3.89 -10.34 -2.17
CA PHE A 166 2.61 -9.65 -1.95
C PHE A 166 1.49 -10.64 -1.58
N GLU A 167 1.35 -11.73 -2.32
CA GLU A 167 0.34 -12.75 -2.07
C GLU A 167 0.53 -13.42 -0.71
N ALA A 168 1.77 -13.71 -0.31
CA ALA A 168 2.07 -14.27 1.00
C ALA A 168 1.66 -13.32 2.14
N CYS A 169 1.93 -12.02 2.00
CA CYS A 169 1.49 -11.02 2.98
C CYS A 169 -0.03 -10.93 3.06
N VAL A 170 -0.72 -10.90 1.92
CA VAL A 170 -2.19 -10.87 1.88
C VAL A 170 -2.79 -12.11 2.55
N LEU A 171 -2.24 -13.30 2.30
CA LEU A 171 -2.71 -14.53 2.92
C LEU A 171 -2.51 -14.51 4.44
N ALA A 172 -1.37 -14.02 4.92
CA ALA A 172 -1.11 -13.89 6.35
C ALA A 172 -2.03 -12.87 7.03
N GLU A 173 -2.34 -11.74 6.37
CA GLU A 173 -3.33 -10.78 6.88
C GLU A 173 -4.72 -11.40 7.02
N ILE A 174 -5.15 -12.17 6.02
CA ILE A 174 -6.44 -12.88 6.06
C ILE A 174 -6.47 -13.89 7.21
N ASP A 175 -5.39 -14.68 7.39
CA ASP A 175 -5.31 -15.67 8.47
C ASP A 175 -5.35 -15.03 9.86
N ARG A 176 -4.64 -13.92 10.03
CA ARG A 176 -4.68 -13.11 11.25
C ARG A 176 -6.10 -12.60 11.56
N ASP A 177 -6.80 -12.11 10.55
CA ASP A 177 -8.16 -11.58 10.73
C ASP A 177 -9.17 -12.70 11.03
N LEU A 178 -9.02 -13.86 10.40
CA LEU A 178 -9.83 -15.05 10.72
C LEU A 178 -9.62 -15.54 12.15
N THR A 179 -8.36 -15.54 12.62
CA THR A 179 -8.00 -15.95 13.99
C THR A 179 -8.62 -15.01 15.03
N LYS A 180 -8.58 -13.69 14.81
CA LYS A 180 -9.26 -12.72 15.68
C LYS A 180 -10.76 -12.99 15.80
N ILE A 181 -11.41 -13.37 14.69
CA ILE A 181 -12.84 -13.68 14.68
C ILE A 181 -13.14 -14.96 15.47
N SER A 182 -12.30 -16.00 15.37
CA SER A 182 -12.49 -17.21 16.17
C SER A 182 -12.34 -16.95 17.67
N ASP A 183 -11.35 -16.15 18.07
CA ASP A 183 -11.08 -15.84 19.47
C ASP A 183 -12.22 -15.03 20.10
N LEU A 184 -12.76 -14.06 19.36
CA LEU A 184 -13.96 -13.30 19.75
C LEU A 184 -15.18 -14.19 19.96
N LYS A 185 -15.39 -15.20 19.11
CA LYS A 185 -16.49 -16.16 19.27
C LYS A 185 -16.31 -17.10 20.45
N SER A 186 -15.07 -17.42 20.83
CA SER A 186 -14.78 -18.26 22.00
C SER A 186 -14.91 -17.51 23.33
N SER A 187 -14.95 -16.18 23.29
CA SER A 187 -15.03 -15.28 24.45
C SER A 187 -16.45 -14.75 24.73
N LEU A 188 -17.44 -15.15 23.93
CA LEU A 188 -18.87 -14.82 24.06
C LEU A 188 -19.67 -16.05 24.51
#